data_AF-A0A3S4QMK9-F1
#
_entry.id   AF-A0A3S4QMK9-F1
#
_cell.length_a   1.000
_cell.length_b   1.000
_cell.length_c   1.000
_cell.angle_alpha   90.00
_cell.angle_beta   90.00
_cell.angle_gamma   90.00
#
_symmetry.space_group_name_H-M   'P 1'
#
loop_
_entity.id
_entity.type
_entity.pdbx_description
1 polymer ?
#
loop_
_entity_poly.entity_id
_entity_poly.type
_entity_poly.pdbx_seq_one_letter_code
_entity_poly.pdbx_strand_id
1 'polypeptide(L)'
;MSDVQEYSLRLNGEKKTFKSYDELSAYLALQVKHWKWLAKLPDPYREEGKAILEVYFLNPIHEVETGVINSARREIRLGSEKMPFILHDSDEGYLISKTRQEYGDITAALTIIYLNGHTRNAIHRDGRISSFAQNDRLSFERSVAIQIAISLKGFSSIALDARSSVMRETLERFVSHADLATDAVNNYVTDIIDSTSSMKSDIDDLANSLTAAYSRRRKRYSAYLIKMRDSARAAVIEATSTLASAKNAYHDQVDLDASVQYWSARKRSHSTFKVVWFLAVLLSMAVMFGSVLSYYGAGGAVGLSNLFHQQRVEDSVLAQKLPTLSSAPISNDPTFISSASSVSLPTIKRSELTLAVADLAGAALLITLLGIIIKITLRQFNTHSYLALEAEERITFTKTYLALLNEGKLKSEEDRKLVLESLFRSTKSGAVEEIPFSSPLELILKTIGDKKSG
;
A
#
# COMPACT_ATOMS: atom_id res chain seq x y z
N MET A 1 -100.89 14.42 64.59
CA MET A 1 -100.30 15.21 63.49
C MET A 1 -98.84 14.86 63.47
N SER A 2 -98.39 14.09 62.49
CA SER A 2 -96.97 13.73 62.36
C SER A 2 -96.23 15.00 61.96
N ASP A 3 -95.30 15.49 62.79
CA ASP A 3 -94.46 16.63 62.47
C ASP A 3 -93.77 16.35 61.12
N VAL A 4 -94.13 17.12 60.10
CA VAL A 4 -93.47 17.06 58.80
C VAL A 4 -92.04 17.54 59.03
N GLN A 5 -91.08 16.60 59.01
CA GLN A 5 -89.67 16.92 59.19
C GLN A 5 -89.18 17.69 57.97
N GLU A 6 -89.09 19.01 58.09
CA GLU A 6 -88.45 19.87 57.09
C GLU A 6 -86.92 19.73 57.18
N TYR A 7 -86.29 19.49 56.04
CA TYR A 7 -84.83 19.43 55.90
C TYR A 7 -84.33 20.79 55.42
N SER A 8 -83.36 21.38 56.12
CA SER A 8 -82.74 22.64 55.68
C SER A 8 -81.27 22.46 55.29
N LEU A 9 -80.94 22.87 54.06
CA LEU A 9 -79.59 22.90 53.52
C LEU A 9 -79.14 24.35 53.40
N ARG A 10 -78.05 24.72 54.07
CA ARG A 10 -77.37 25.99 53.86
C ARG A 10 -76.34 25.83 52.74
N LEU A 11 -76.68 26.34 51.57
CA LEU A 11 -75.92 26.25 50.34
C LEU A 11 -75.15 27.56 50.10
N ASN A 12 -73.83 27.53 50.20
CA ASN A 12 -72.97 28.72 50.08
C ASN A 12 -73.36 29.91 50.98
N GLY A 13 -74.06 29.65 52.09
CA GLY A 13 -74.58 30.68 53.00
C GLY A 13 -76.10 30.88 52.91
N GLU A 14 -76.73 30.54 51.78
CA GLU A 14 -78.16 30.67 51.56
C GLU A 14 -78.92 29.44 52.07
N LYS A 15 -80.03 29.64 52.80
CA LYS A 15 -80.82 28.53 53.34
C LYS A 15 -81.88 28.09 52.32
N LYS A 16 -81.84 26.83 51.88
CA LYS A 16 -82.89 26.15 51.11
C LYS A 16 -83.58 25.09 51.98
N THR A 17 -84.89 24.97 51.88
CA THR A 17 -85.71 24.01 52.64
C THR A 17 -86.37 22.99 51.73
N PHE A 18 -86.42 21.74 52.16
CA PHE A 18 -86.96 20.59 51.43
C PHE A 18 -88.01 19.89 52.29
N LYS A 19 -89.10 19.43 51.67
CA LYS A 19 -90.25 18.81 52.35
C LYS A 19 -89.98 17.38 52.79
N SER A 20 -89.04 16.71 52.14
CA SER A 20 -88.65 15.33 52.44
C SER A 20 -87.17 15.08 52.15
N TYR A 21 -86.63 14.01 52.71
CA TYR A 21 -85.30 13.52 52.38
C TYR A 21 -85.17 13.19 50.89
N ASP A 22 -86.21 12.61 50.29
CA ASP A 22 -86.24 12.26 48.87
C ASP A 22 -86.10 13.50 47.98
N GLU A 23 -86.72 14.62 48.36
CA GLU A 23 -86.60 15.89 47.63
C GLU A 23 -85.18 16.46 47.71
N LEU A 24 -84.57 16.42 48.91
CA LEU A 24 -83.17 16.82 49.10
C LEU A 24 -82.21 15.92 48.30
N SER A 25 -82.38 14.59 48.38
CA SER A 25 -81.56 13.63 47.66
C SER A 25 -81.72 13.77 46.15
N ALA A 26 -82.93 14.00 45.65
CA ALA A 26 -83.19 14.29 44.23
C ALA A 26 -82.48 15.58 43.78
N TYR A 27 -82.49 16.63 44.61
CA TYR A 27 -81.76 17.87 44.33
C TYR A 27 -80.24 17.66 44.27
N LEU A 28 -79.66 16.94 45.23
CA LEU A 28 -78.23 16.63 45.24
C LEU A 28 -77.82 15.75 44.05
N ALA A 29 -78.64 14.74 43.73
CA ALA A 29 -78.44 13.87 42.57
C ALA A 29 -78.49 14.66 41.25
N LEU A 30 -79.35 15.67 41.15
CA LEU A 30 -79.39 16.57 40.01
C LEU A 30 -78.07 17.35 39.87
N GLN A 31 -77.54 17.92 40.96
CA GLN A 31 -76.25 18.61 40.92
C GLN A 31 -75.13 17.68 40.42
N VAL A 32 -75.02 16.46 40.95
CA VAL A 32 -74.03 15.47 40.47
C VAL A 32 -74.20 15.16 38.99
N LYS A 33 -75.44 14.98 38.52
CA LYS A 33 -75.75 14.63 37.12
C LYS A 33 -75.16 15.65 36.14
N HIS A 34 -75.21 16.94 36.47
CA HIS A 34 -74.66 18.01 35.62
C HIS A 34 -73.13 17.97 35.51
N TRP A 35 -72.43 17.39 36.49
CA TRP A 35 -70.98 17.31 36.51
C TRP A 35 -70.41 15.96 36.01
N LYS A 36 -71.26 14.97 35.72
CA LYS A 36 -70.85 13.62 35.26
C LYS A 36 -69.99 13.61 33.98
N TRP A 37 -69.99 14.68 33.20
CA TRP A 37 -69.13 14.78 32.01
C TRP A 37 -67.64 14.79 32.36
N LEU A 38 -67.26 15.22 33.57
CA LEU A 38 -65.87 15.17 34.04
C LEU A 38 -65.31 13.74 34.07
N ALA A 39 -66.13 12.74 34.38
CA ALA A 39 -65.70 11.33 34.31
C ALA A 39 -65.54 10.80 32.87
N LYS A 40 -65.90 11.60 31.86
CA LYS A 40 -65.86 11.27 30.44
C LYS A 40 -64.81 12.10 29.68
N LEU A 41 -63.85 12.72 30.37
CA LEU A 41 -62.76 13.41 29.70
C LEU A 41 -62.01 12.47 28.73
N PRO A 42 -61.51 12.99 27.60
CA PRO A 42 -60.71 12.21 26.65
C PRO A 42 -59.47 11.59 27.30
N ASP A 43 -59.05 10.41 26.84
CA ASP A 43 -57.77 9.83 27.25
C ASP A 43 -56.61 10.72 26.78
N PRO A 44 -55.55 10.92 27.58
CA PRO A 44 -55.23 10.21 28.83
C PRO A 44 -55.88 10.78 30.11
N TYR A 45 -56.69 11.84 30.03
CA TYR A 45 -57.12 12.66 31.18
C TYR A 45 -58.35 12.14 31.95
N ARG A 46 -58.78 10.91 31.66
CA ARG A 46 -60.03 10.35 32.19
C ARG A 46 -59.98 10.16 33.71
N GLU A 47 -58.85 9.70 34.23
CA GLU A 47 -58.69 9.46 35.67
C GLU A 47 -58.60 10.76 36.47
N GLU A 48 -57.99 11.78 35.88
CA GLU A 48 -57.93 13.12 36.45
C GLU A 48 -59.31 13.79 36.42
N GLY A 49 -60.09 13.59 35.35
CA GLY A 49 -61.48 14.01 35.29
C GLY A 49 -62.36 13.37 36.37
N LYS A 50 -62.19 12.07 36.64
CA LYS A 50 -62.84 11.40 37.78
C LYS A 50 -62.40 11.99 39.11
N ALA A 51 -61.12 12.28 39.30
CA ALA A 51 -60.60 12.90 40.51
C ALA A 51 -61.24 14.28 40.76
N ILE A 52 -61.37 15.11 39.71
CA ILE A 52 -62.06 16.42 39.79
C ILE A 52 -63.52 16.22 40.20
N LEU A 53 -64.23 15.27 39.59
CA LEU A 53 -65.63 14.96 39.93
C LEU A 53 -65.78 14.52 41.39
N GLU A 54 -64.91 13.62 41.84
CA GLU A 54 -64.87 13.07 43.19
C GLU A 54 -64.63 14.18 44.23
N VAL A 55 -63.54 14.93 44.06
CA VAL A 55 -63.08 15.92 45.05
C VAL A 55 -64.03 17.11 45.16
N TYR A 56 -64.53 17.65 44.05
CA TYR A 56 -65.32 18.88 44.07
C TYR A 56 -66.82 18.67 44.21
N PHE A 57 -67.36 17.52 43.81
CA PHE A 57 -68.81 17.31 43.74
C PHE A 57 -69.28 16.10 44.53
N LEU A 58 -68.69 14.92 44.35
CA LEU A 58 -69.19 13.71 45.01
C LEU A 58 -68.89 13.71 46.52
N ASN A 59 -67.67 14.01 46.94
CA ASN A 59 -67.28 13.99 48.35
C ASN A 59 -68.10 15.01 49.19
N PRO A 60 -68.24 16.29 48.78
CA PRO A 60 -69.05 17.24 49.52
C PRO A 60 -70.53 16.84 49.60
N ILE A 61 -71.09 16.24 48.55
CA ILE A 61 -72.47 15.77 48.54
C ILE A 61 -72.64 14.54 49.44
N HIS A 62 -71.70 13.60 49.41
CA HIS A 62 -71.72 12.43 50.29
C HIS A 62 -71.61 12.81 51.77
N GLU A 63 -70.79 13.82 52.11
CA GLU A 63 -70.71 14.39 53.46
C GLU A 63 -72.06 14.96 53.92
N VAL A 64 -72.81 15.60 53.02
CA VAL A 64 -74.17 16.08 53.31
C VAL A 64 -75.12 14.92 53.55
N GLU A 65 -75.17 13.93 52.65
CA GLU A 65 -76.08 12.78 52.75
C GLU A 65 -75.84 11.96 54.03
N THR A 66 -74.58 11.63 54.32
CA THR A 66 -74.20 10.93 55.56
C THR A 66 -74.46 11.78 56.80
N GLY A 67 -74.28 13.11 56.69
CA GLY A 67 -74.64 14.07 57.72
C GLY A 67 -76.14 14.05 58.05
N VAL A 68 -77.01 13.95 57.03
CA VAL A 68 -78.47 13.83 57.22
C VAL A 68 -78.82 12.55 57.98
N ILE A 69 -78.22 11.42 57.60
CA ILE A 69 -78.54 10.10 58.18
C ILE A 69 -78.09 10.01 59.64
N ASN A 70 -76.90 10.55 59.94
CA ASN A 70 -76.27 10.37 61.25
C ASN A 70 -76.64 11.45 62.28
N SER A 71 -77.14 12.61 61.84
CA SER A 71 -77.31 13.77 62.73
C SER A 71 -78.79 14.09 62.93
N ALA A 72 -79.23 14.23 64.19
CA ALA A 72 -80.48 14.93 64.53
C ALA A 72 -80.45 16.45 64.23
N ARG A 73 -79.43 16.92 63.49
CA ARG A 73 -79.24 18.33 63.15
C ARG A 73 -80.14 18.69 61.96
N ARG A 74 -81.02 19.68 62.19
CA ARG A 74 -81.98 20.17 61.17
C ARG A 74 -81.33 20.99 60.05
N GLU A 75 -80.07 21.41 60.21
CA GLU A 75 -79.37 22.28 59.27
C GLU A 75 -78.01 21.68 58.90
N ILE A 76 -77.84 21.41 57.60
CA ILE A 76 -76.62 20.85 57.02
C ILE A 76 -76.06 21.87 56.04
N ARG A 77 -74.74 21.90 55.86
CA ARG A 77 -74.07 22.90 55.02
C ARG A 77 -73.45 22.23 53.80
N LEU A 78 -73.71 22.79 52.62
CA LEU A 78 -73.01 22.44 51.38
C LEU A 78 -72.30 23.69 50.86
N GLY A 79 -70.98 23.67 50.93
CA GLY A 79 -70.15 24.86 50.68
C GLY A 79 -70.22 25.91 51.80
N SER A 80 -69.44 26.96 51.64
CA SER A 80 -69.39 28.12 52.54
C SER A 80 -69.02 29.37 51.75
N GLU A 81 -69.17 30.57 52.33
CA GLU A 81 -68.72 31.82 51.69
C GLU A 81 -67.23 31.79 51.30
N LYS A 82 -66.40 31.07 52.06
CA LYS A 82 -64.97 30.92 51.77
C LYS A 82 -64.65 29.78 50.80
N MET A 83 -65.59 28.85 50.63
CA MET A 83 -65.46 27.66 49.79
C MET A 83 -66.80 27.38 49.10
N PRO A 84 -67.18 28.20 48.12
CA PRO A 84 -68.48 28.03 47.47
C PRO A 84 -68.49 26.71 46.69
N PHE A 85 -69.55 25.94 46.89
CA PHE A 85 -69.91 24.81 46.07
C PHE A 85 -70.44 25.32 44.72
N ILE A 86 -69.88 24.81 43.62
CA ILE A 86 -70.24 25.27 42.27
C ILE A 86 -71.56 24.62 41.86
N LEU A 87 -72.60 25.43 41.77
CA LEU A 87 -73.94 24.97 41.36
C LEU A 87 -74.07 24.99 39.86
N HIS A 88 -74.78 24.01 39.28
CA HIS A 88 -75.00 24.00 37.82
C HIS A 88 -75.79 25.22 37.32
N ASP A 89 -76.62 25.80 38.19
CA ASP A 89 -77.48 26.97 37.94
C ASP A 89 -76.89 28.30 38.45
N SER A 90 -75.66 28.30 38.95
CA SER A 90 -74.92 29.53 39.30
C SER A 90 -74.27 30.18 38.09
N ASP A 91 -73.83 31.44 38.23
CA ASP A 91 -73.03 32.14 37.22
C ASP A 91 -71.75 31.36 36.88
N GLU A 92 -71.12 30.76 37.90
CA GLU A 92 -69.99 29.84 37.72
C GLU A 92 -70.38 28.61 36.88
N GLY A 93 -71.53 27.99 37.18
CA GLY A 93 -72.04 26.84 36.44
C GLY A 93 -72.33 27.16 34.99
N TYR A 94 -72.94 28.32 34.72
CA TYR A 94 -73.20 28.83 33.38
C TYR A 94 -71.89 29.10 32.62
N LEU A 95 -70.91 29.74 33.26
CA LEU A 95 -69.61 29.99 32.66
C LEU A 95 -68.93 28.67 32.26
N ILE A 96 -68.89 27.69 33.15
CA ILE A 96 -68.25 26.40 32.86
C ILE A 96 -68.97 25.69 31.70
N SER A 97 -70.30 25.74 31.67
CA SER A 97 -71.10 25.21 30.57
C SER A 97 -70.75 25.88 29.24
N LYS A 98 -70.61 27.21 29.23
CA LYS A 98 -70.23 27.99 28.04
C LYS A 98 -68.79 27.70 27.61
N THR A 99 -67.85 27.67 28.55
CA THR A 99 -66.45 27.30 28.26
C THR A 99 -66.35 25.91 27.66
N ARG A 100 -67.17 24.97 28.13
CA ARG A 100 -67.24 23.62 27.59
C ARG A 100 -67.71 23.60 26.14
N GLN A 101 -68.72 24.41 25.79
CA GLN A 101 -69.24 24.50 24.43
C GLN A 101 -68.23 25.16 23.46
N GLU A 102 -67.53 26.20 23.91
CA GLU A 102 -66.64 27.00 23.04
C GLU A 102 -65.20 26.45 22.97
N TYR A 103 -64.68 25.92 24.08
CA TYR A 103 -63.27 25.54 24.22
C TYR A 103 -63.04 24.07 24.62
N GLY A 104 -64.13 23.29 24.73
CA GLY A 104 -64.09 21.86 25.00
C GLY A 104 -63.99 21.48 26.48
N ASP A 105 -64.17 20.17 26.73
CA ASP A 105 -64.28 19.59 28.07
C ASP A 105 -63.00 19.77 28.92
N ILE A 106 -61.81 19.69 28.31
CA ILE A 106 -60.52 19.85 29.01
C ILE A 106 -60.38 21.28 29.56
N THR A 107 -60.62 22.28 28.73
CA THR A 107 -60.55 23.70 29.12
C THR A 107 -61.57 24.02 30.21
N ALA A 108 -62.79 23.48 30.09
CA ALA A 108 -63.82 23.63 31.12
C ALA A 108 -63.41 22.98 32.46
N ALA A 109 -62.80 21.80 32.43
CA ALA A 109 -62.30 21.13 33.63
C ALA A 109 -61.16 21.92 34.30
N LEU A 110 -60.23 22.47 33.51
CA LEU A 110 -59.19 23.37 34.01
C LEU A 110 -59.80 24.66 34.58
N THR A 111 -60.87 25.18 33.97
CA THR A 111 -61.56 26.38 34.46
C THR A 111 -62.16 26.15 35.85
N ILE A 112 -62.77 24.99 36.11
CA ILE A 112 -63.23 24.59 37.46
C ILE A 112 -62.08 24.66 38.47
N ILE A 113 -60.91 24.14 38.11
CA ILE A 113 -59.73 24.11 38.99
C ILE A 113 -59.27 25.54 39.33
N TYR A 114 -59.21 26.43 38.35
CA TYR A 114 -58.69 27.79 38.53
C TYR A 114 -59.73 28.83 38.99
N LEU A 115 -61.01 28.45 39.05
CA LEU A 115 -62.15 29.34 39.29
C LEU A 115 -62.01 30.17 40.58
N ASN A 116 -61.69 29.52 41.70
CA ASN A 116 -61.56 30.21 42.98
C ASN A 116 -60.29 29.82 43.75
N GLY A 117 -60.02 30.50 44.87
CA GLY A 117 -58.84 30.22 45.69
C GLY A 117 -58.86 28.81 46.30
N HIS A 118 -60.05 28.31 46.65
CA HIS A 118 -60.23 27.02 47.28
C HIS A 118 -60.03 25.85 46.30
N THR A 119 -60.56 25.94 45.09
CA THR A 119 -60.34 24.95 44.03
C THR A 119 -58.86 24.85 43.69
N ARG A 120 -58.14 25.99 43.64
CA ARG A 120 -56.68 25.97 43.46
C ARG A 120 -55.95 25.26 44.60
N ASN A 121 -56.43 25.35 45.85
CA ASN A 121 -55.81 24.63 46.97
C ASN A 121 -55.97 23.11 46.87
N ALA A 122 -57.03 22.62 46.22
CA ALA A 122 -57.24 21.19 46.01
C ALA A 122 -56.26 20.58 44.99
N ILE A 123 -55.62 21.40 44.14
CA ILE A 123 -54.49 20.98 43.29
C ILE A 123 -53.40 20.33 44.15
N HIS A 124 -53.14 20.86 45.35
CA HIS A 124 -52.09 20.32 46.23
C HIS A 124 -52.55 19.10 47.05
N ARG A 125 -53.84 18.77 47.08
CA ARG A 125 -54.40 17.69 47.92
C ARG A 125 -54.56 16.37 47.16
N ASP A 126 -54.87 16.40 45.86
CA ASP A 126 -54.99 15.21 45.02
C ASP A 126 -53.93 15.26 43.91
N GLY A 127 -53.03 14.26 43.89
CA GLY A 127 -51.94 14.18 42.92
C GLY A 127 -52.41 14.08 41.47
N ARG A 128 -53.60 13.52 41.21
CA ARG A 128 -54.21 13.42 39.87
C ARG A 128 -54.66 14.79 39.38
N ILE A 129 -55.23 15.61 40.27
CA ILE A 129 -55.62 16.98 39.94
C ILE A 129 -54.37 17.84 39.71
N SER A 130 -53.31 17.64 40.51
CA SER A 130 -52.02 18.31 40.30
C SER A 130 -51.41 17.99 38.94
N SER A 131 -51.33 16.71 38.57
CA SER A 131 -50.75 16.29 37.29
C SER A 131 -51.53 16.84 36.10
N PHE A 132 -52.86 16.89 36.19
CA PHE A 132 -53.70 17.50 35.17
C PHE A 132 -53.48 19.00 35.04
N ALA A 133 -53.50 19.73 36.16
CA ALA A 133 -53.34 21.19 36.17
C ALA A 133 -51.95 21.65 35.70
N GLN A 134 -50.92 20.84 35.92
CA GLN A 134 -49.52 21.17 35.62
C GLN A 134 -49.01 20.57 34.29
N ASN A 135 -49.83 19.80 33.55
CA ASN A 135 -49.40 19.17 32.31
C ASN A 135 -48.97 20.20 31.25
N ASP A 136 -47.74 20.09 30.75
CA ASP A 136 -47.19 20.99 29.73
C ASP A 136 -47.91 20.90 28.38
N ARG A 137 -48.49 19.74 28.07
CA ARG A 137 -49.30 19.57 26.85
C ARG A 137 -50.59 20.36 26.88
N LEU A 138 -51.03 20.77 28.07
CA LEU A 138 -52.25 21.56 28.28
C LEU A 138 -51.92 23.04 28.51
N SER A 139 -50.74 23.52 28.10
CA SER A 139 -50.32 24.90 28.35
C SER A 139 -51.29 25.93 27.75
N PHE A 140 -51.80 25.65 26.55
CA PHE A 140 -52.77 26.51 25.86
C PHE A 140 -54.10 26.52 26.60
N GLU A 141 -54.72 25.35 26.82
CA GLU A 141 -56.00 25.18 27.51
C GLU A 141 -55.93 25.77 28.93
N ARG A 142 -54.81 25.59 29.62
CA ARG A 142 -54.55 26.18 30.94
C ARG A 142 -54.53 27.70 30.87
N SER A 143 -53.85 28.29 29.89
CA SER A 143 -53.81 29.76 29.75
C SER A 143 -55.21 30.34 29.50
N VAL A 144 -56.00 29.71 28.63
CA VAL A 144 -57.38 30.10 28.35
C VAL A 144 -58.26 29.94 29.59
N ALA A 145 -58.19 28.80 30.27
CA ALA A 145 -58.94 28.54 31.50
C ALA A 145 -58.63 29.54 32.61
N ILE A 146 -57.35 29.91 32.79
CA ILE A 146 -56.93 30.94 33.76
C ILE A 146 -57.52 32.31 33.37
N GLN A 147 -57.46 32.69 32.10
CA GLN A 147 -58.00 33.96 31.62
C GLN A 147 -59.53 34.04 31.82
N ILE A 148 -60.24 32.94 31.55
CA ILE A 148 -61.69 32.82 31.79
C ILE A 148 -62.00 32.88 33.30
N ALA A 149 -61.23 32.19 34.14
CA ALA A 149 -61.43 32.23 35.59
C ALA A 149 -61.14 33.63 36.18
N ILE A 150 -60.15 34.35 35.65
CA ILE A 150 -59.82 35.72 36.07
C ILE A 150 -60.91 36.70 35.63
N SER A 151 -61.46 36.55 34.42
CA SER A 151 -62.52 37.45 33.94
C SER A 151 -63.73 37.41 34.88
N LEU A 152 -64.12 36.22 35.37
CA LEU A 152 -65.21 36.08 36.32
C LEU A 152 -64.95 36.81 37.66
N LYS A 153 -63.71 36.77 38.17
CA LYS A 153 -63.34 37.48 39.41
C LYS A 153 -63.42 39.00 39.29
N GLY A 154 -63.13 39.54 38.10
CA GLY A 154 -63.34 40.95 37.81
C GLY A 154 -64.83 41.28 37.75
N PHE A 155 -65.62 40.44 37.06
CA PHE A 155 -67.04 40.69 36.87
C PHE A 155 -67.89 40.55 38.13
N SER A 156 -67.59 39.62 39.05
CA SER A 156 -68.39 39.49 40.29
C SER A 156 -68.27 40.72 41.21
N SER A 157 -67.13 41.42 41.19
CA SER A 157 -66.95 42.68 41.91
C SER A 157 -67.59 43.90 41.23
N ILE A 158 -67.81 43.84 39.91
CA ILE A 158 -68.37 44.95 39.10
C ILE A 158 -69.89 44.79 38.89
N ALA A 159 -70.38 43.55 38.81
CA ALA A 159 -71.80 43.24 38.61
C ALA A 159 -72.67 43.65 39.81
N LEU A 160 -72.07 43.79 40.99
CA LEU A 160 -72.76 44.31 42.16
C LEU A 160 -72.97 45.85 42.12
N ASP A 161 -72.29 46.59 41.22
CA ASP A 161 -72.29 48.06 41.26
C ASP A 161 -72.60 48.80 39.93
N ALA A 162 -72.72 48.14 38.77
CA ALA A 162 -72.76 48.86 37.48
C ALA A 162 -74.08 48.77 36.68
N ARG A 163 -74.86 49.86 36.72
CA ARG A 163 -75.91 50.22 35.74
C ARG A 163 -75.27 50.73 34.42
N SER A 164 -75.40 49.92 33.36
CA SER A 164 -75.41 50.18 31.88
C SER A 164 -74.52 51.22 31.15
N SER A 165 -73.93 52.26 31.74
CA SER A 165 -73.18 53.28 30.97
C SER A 165 -71.67 53.03 30.93
N VAL A 166 -71.04 52.77 32.08
CA VAL A 166 -69.59 52.51 32.20
C VAL A 166 -69.19 51.27 31.40
N MET A 167 -70.05 50.26 31.35
CA MET A 167 -69.81 49.01 30.61
C MET A 167 -69.73 49.25 29.10
N ARG A 168 -70.52 50.18 28.55
CA ARG A 168 -70.48 50.53 27.11
C ARG A 168 -69.18 51.20 26.75
N GLU A 169 -68.73 52.15 27.57
CA GLU A 169 -67.48 52.87 27.34
C GLU A 169 -66.26 51.94 27.42
N THR A 170 -66.24 51.00 28.38
CA THR A 170 -65.16 50.01 28.46
C THR A 170 -65.18 49.04 27.29
N LEU A 171 -66.36 48.66 26.79
CA LEU A 171 -66.48 47.77 25.64
C LEU A 171 -66.01 48.46 24.35
N GLU A 172 -66.36 49.74 24.17
CA GLU A 172 -65.96 50.53 23.01
C GLU A 172 -64.44 50.77 22.97
N ARG A 173 -63.82 51.08 24.12
CA ARG A 173 -62.36 51.13 24.24
C ARG A 173 -61.72 49.77 23.94
N PHE A 174 -62.28 48.69 24.47
CA PHE A 174 -61.75 47.35 24.22
C PHE A 174 -61.79 46.99 22.73
N VAL A 175 -62.90 47.25 22.04
CA VAL A 175 -63.05 47.01 20.59
C VAL A 175 -62.03 47.84 19.81
N SER A 176 -61.89 49.14 20.12
CA SER A 176 -60.91 50.00 19.46
C SER A 176 -59.46 49.51 19.66
N HIS A 177 -59.11 49.06 20.87
CA HIS A 177 -57.80 48.48 21.14
C HIS A 177 -57.61 47.14 20.42
N ALA A 178 -58.65 46.33 20.28
CA ALA A 178 -58.61 45.08 19.54
C ALA A 178 -58.40 45.31 18.04
N ASP A 179 -59.03 46.33 17.46
CA ASP A 179 -58.84 46.70 16.05
C ASP A 179 -57.41 47.18 15.80
N LEU A 180 -56.89 48.09 16.64
CA LEU A 180 -55.50 48.56 16.55
C LEU A 180 -54.48 47.42 16.71
N ALA A 181 -54.75 46.48 17.63
CA ALA A 181 -53.90 45.30 17.80
C ALA A 181 -53.95 44.41 16.56
N THR A 182 -55.12 44.24 15.95
CA THR A 182 -55.30 43.44 14.73
C THR A 182 -54.55 44.04 13.56
N ASP A 183 -54.63 45.36 13.37
CA ASP A 183 -53.89 46.08 12.32
C ASP A 183 -52.38 45.99 12.53
N ALA A 184 -51.91 46.15 13.77
CA ALA A 184 -50.49 45.97 14.09
C ALA A 184 -50.03 44.55 13.75
N VAL A 185 -50.82 43.52 14.12
CA VAL A 185 -50.52 42.12 13.79
C VAL A 185 -50.47 41.90 12.28
N ASN A 186 -51.42 42.45 11.52
CA ASN A 186 -51.44 42.32 10.06
C ASN A 186 -50.21 42.97 9.40
N ASN A 187 -49.77 44.12 9.90
CA ASN A 187 -48.54 44.76 9.43
C ASN A 187 -47.31 43.89 9.73
N TYR A 188 -47.19 43.35 10.94
CA TYR A 188 -46.10 42.43 11.28
C TYR A 188 -46.11 41.16 10.42
N VAL A 189 -47.29 40.59 10.14
CA VAL A 189 -47.42 39.43 9.26
C VAL A 189 -46.90 39.75 7.85
N THR A 190 -47.22 40.93 7.33
CA THR A 190 -46.78 41.37 6.00
C THR A 190 -45.26 41.56 5.95
N ASP A 191 -44.69 42.24 6.96
CA ASP A 191 -43.23 42.43 7.10
C ASP A 191 -42.48 41.09 7.20
N ILE A 192 -43.05 40.11 7.92
CA ILE A 192 -42.50 38.76 8.02
C ILE A 192 -42.55 38.04 6.67
N ILE A 193 -43.64 38.17 5.91
CA ILE A 193 -43.76 37.56 4.58
C ILE A 193 -42.72 38.16 3.62
N ASP A 194 -42.59 39.48 3.59
CA ASP A 194 -41.66 40.18 2.70
C ASP A 194 -40.21 39.87 3.05
N SER A 195 -39.84 39.93 4.34
CA SER A 195 -38.50 39.55 4.80
C SER A 195 -38.18 38.08 4.51
N THR A 196 -39.14 37.17 4.73
CA THR A 196 -38.97 35.74 4.40
C THR A 196 -38.77 35.52 2.90
N SER A 197 -39.50 36.26 2.06
CA SER A 197 -39.39 36.16 0.60
C SER A 197 -38.03 36.67 0.08
N SER A 198 -37.54 37.79 0.61
CA SER A 198 -36.21 38.32 0.26
C SER A 198 -35.10 37.37 0.70
N MET A 199 -35.19 36.85 1.94
CA MET A 199 -34.21 35.91 2.47
C MET A 199 -34.20 34.59 1.69
N LYS A 200 -35.36 34.14 1.19
CA LYS A 200 -35.44 33.00 0.29
C LYS A 200 -34.72 33.27 -1.03
N SER A 201 -34.92 34.45 -1.64
CA SER A 201 -34.21 34.83 -2.87
C SER A 201 -32.69 34.85 -2.66
N ASP A 202 -32.22 35.43 -1.56
CA ASP A 202 -30.80 35.50 -1.22
C ASP A 202 -30.19 34.09 -1.03
N ILE A 203 -30.95 33.18 -0.40
CA ILE A 203 -30.54 31.77 -0.23
C ILE A 203 -30.43 31.08 -1.60
N ASP A 204 -31.40 31.29 -2.49
CA ASP A 204 -31.40 30.69 -3.83
C ASP A 204 -30.23 31.23 -4.67
N ASP A 205 -29.94 32.52 -4.60
CA ASP A 205 -28.80 33.15 -5.27
C ASP A 205 -27.45 32.65 -4.72
N LEU A 206 -27.34 32.51 -3.38
CA LEU A 206 -26.16 31.93 -2.75
C LEU A 206 -25.97 30.46 -3.18
N ALA A 207 -27.04 29.67 -3.19
CA ALA A 207 -27.00 28.26 -3.61
C ALA A 207 -26.56 28.12 -5.08
N ASN A 208 -27.08 28.99 -5.96
CA ASN A 208 -26.71 29.03 -7.38
C ASN A 208 -25.23 29.43 -7.56
N SER A 209 -24.76 30.43 -6.83
CA SER A 209 -23.36 30.88 -6.88
C SER A 209 -22.38 29.81 -6.38
N LEU A 210 -22.72 29.11 -5.28
CA LEU A 210 -21.93 28.00 -4.74
C LEU A 210 -21.88 26.83 -5.71
N THR A 211 -23.01 26.49 -6.33
CA THR A 211 -23.08 25.42 -7.34
C THR A 211 -22.22 25.75 -8.56
N ALA A 212 -22.28 27.00 -9.04
CA ALA A 212 -21.44 27.48 -10.13
C ALA A 212 -19.94 27.45 -9.76
N ALA A 213 -19.57 27.90 -8.55
CA ALA A 213 -18.20 27.88 -8.06
C ALA A 213 -17.66 26.44 -7.93
N TYR A 214 -18.48 25.54 -7.38
CA TYR A 214 -18.13 24.12 -7.22
C TYR A 214 -17.93 23.43 -8.57
N SER A 215 -18.83 23.65 -9.53
CA SER A 215 -18.70 23.06 -10.88
C SER A 215 -17.45 23.56 -11.62
N ARG A 216 -17.12 24.86 -11.53
CA ARG A 216 -15.88 25.43 -12.08
C ARG A 216 -14.64 24.81 -11.42
N ARG A 217 -14.65 24.67 -10.09
CA ARG A 217 -13.56 24.07 -9.31
C ARG A 217 -13.36 22.59 -9.67
N ARG A 218 -14.45 21.82 -9.78
CA ARG A 218 -14.43 20.42 -10.23
C ARG A 218 -13.80 20.27 -11.62
N LYS A 219 -14.18 21.12 -12.59
CA LYS A 219 -13.60 21.11 -13.95
C LYS A 219 -12.09 21.40 -13.95
N ARG A 220 -11.63 22.35 -13.12
CA ARG A 220 -10.19 22.67 -12.99
C ARG A 220 -9.42 21.50 -12.37
N TYR A 221 -9.92 20.91 -11.30
CA TYR A 221 -9.27 19.77 -10.67
C TYR A 221 -9.25 18.54 -11.57
N SER A 222 -10.33 18.26 -12.31
CA SER A 222 -10.32 17.14 -13.25
C SER A 222 -9.29 17.34 -14.36
N ALA A 223 -9.17 18.56 -14.90
CA ALA A 223 -8.15 18.88 -15.90
C ALA A 223 -6.72 18.73 -15.35
N TYR A 224 -6.50 19.15 -14.09
CA TYR A 224 -5.21 18.98 -13.41
C TYR A 224 -4.88 17.50 -13.20
N LEU A 225 -5.84 16.69 -12.74
CA LEU A 225 -5.66 15.25 -12.54
C LEU A 225 -5.34 14.51 -13.84
N ILE A 226 -5.98 14.88 -14.95
CA ILE A 226 -5.67 14.32 -16.27
C ILE A 226 -4.24 14.66 -16.67
N LYS A 227 -3.83 15.94 -16.57
CA LYS A 227 -2.44 16.36 -16.85
C LYS A 227 -1.42 15.64 -15.99
N MET A 228 -1.68 15.49 -14.68
CA MET A 228 -0.81 14.76 -13.76
C MET A 228 -0.68 13.29 -14.13
N ARG A 229 -1.79 12.62 -14.49
CA ARG A 229 -1.78 11.23 -14.93
C ARG A 229 -0.97 11.06 -16.22
N ASP A 230 -1.18 11.93 -17.19
CA ASP A 230 -0.51 11.83 -18.48
C ASP A 230 1.00 12.14 -18.34
N SER A 231 1.36 13.11 -17.51
CA SER A 231 2.75 13.37 -17.09
C SER A 231 3.39 12.18 -16.39
N ALA A 232 2.69 11.55 -15.43
CA ALA A 232 3.22 10.39 -14.71
C ALA A 232 3.41 9.20 -15.65
N ARG A 233 2.46 8.97 -16.57
CA ARG A 233 2.57 7.92 -17.59
C ARG A 233 3.75 8.17 -18.53
N ALA A 234 3.94 9.41 -18.99
CA ALA A 234 5.09 9.78 -19.82
C ALA A 234 6.41 9.54 -19.09
N ALA A 235 6.52 9.96 -17.82
CA ALA A 235 7.71 9.74 -17.00
C ALA A 235 8.00 8.25 -16.77
N VAL A 236 6.98 7.43 -16.55
CA VAL A 236 7.15 5.97 -16.43
C VAL A 236 7.64 5.36 -17.74
N ILE A 237 7.04 5.74 -18.87
CA ILE A 237 7.46 5.24 -20.19
C ILE A 237 8.92 5.64 -20.45
N GLU A 238 9.27 6.91 -20.21
CA GLU A 238 10.64 7.41 -20.35
C GLU A 238 11.61 6.63 -19.45
N ALA A 239 11.30 6.49 -18.16
CA ALA A 239 12.14 5.74 -17.22
C ALA A 239 12.32 4.27 -17.63
N THR A 240 11.25 3.60 -18.09
CA THR A 240 11.35 2.21 -18.58
C THR A 240 12.21 2.09 -19.84
N SER A 241 12.11 3.06 -20.75
CA SER A 241 12.94 3.14 -21.96
C SER A 241 14.42 3.37 -21.60
N THR A 242 14.70 4.33 -20.73
CA THR A 242 16.07 4.61 -20.24
C THR A 242 16.65 3.40 -19.52
N LEU A 243 15.87 2.71 -18.68
CA LEU A 243 16.31 1.50 -17.99
C LEU A 243 16.63 0.37 -18.98
N ALA A 244 15.79 0.15 -19.99
CA ALA A 244 16.04 -0.84 -21.03
C ALA A 244 17.30 -0.52 -21.84
N SER A 245 17.49 0.75 -22.22
CA SER A 245 18.69 1.22 -22.91
C SER A 245 19.96 1.06 -22.06
N ALA A 246 19.90 1.41 -20.77
CA ALA A 246 21.00 1.24 -19.83
C ALA A 246 21.35 -0.24 -19.62
N LYS A 247 20.33 -1.11 -19.51
CA LYS A 247 20.52 -2.56 -19.40
C LYS A 247 21.22 -3.13 -20.63
N ASN A 248 20.81 -2.73 -21.83
CA ASN A 248 21.44 -3.18 -23.07
C ASN A 248 22.91 -2.69 -23.16
N ALA A 249 23.16 -1.41 -22.86
CA ALA A 249 24.51 -0.87 -22.84
C ALA A 249 25.42 -1.58 -21.82
N TYR A 250 24.90 -1.92 -20.64
CA TYR A 250 25.63 -2.70 -19.65
C TYR A 250 25.94 -4.11 -20.15
N HIS A 251 24.98 -4.79 -20.78
CA HIS A 251 25.20 -6.13 -21.33
C HIS A 251 26.26 -6.11 -22.43
N ASP A 252 26.20 -5.15 -23.35
CA ASP A 252 27.21 -4.94 -24.39
C ASP A 252 28.60 -4.72 -23.78
N GLN A 253 28.70 -3.93 -22.71
CA GLN A 253 29.96 -3.68 -22.02
C GLN A 253 30.53 -4.96 -21.38
N VAL A 254 29.68 -5.77 -20.73
CA VAL A 254 30.09 -7.03 -20.08
C VAL A 254 30.60 -8.04 -21.13
N ASP A 255 29.90 -8.19 -22.26
CA ASP A 255 30.29 -9.14 -23.31
C ASP A 255 31.61 -8.75 -23.98
N LEU A 256 31.84 -7.45 -24.16
CA LEU A 256 33.09 -6.92 -24.70
C LEU A 256 34.25 -7.03 -23.71
N ASP A 257 34.02 -6.79 -22.41
CA ASP A 257 35.02 -7.01 -21.37
C ASP A 257 35.43 -8.49 -21.27
N ALA A 258 34.48 -9.42 -21.45
CA ALA A 258 34.78 -10.84 -21.53
C ALA A 258 35.72 -11.16 -22.71
N SER A 259 35.53 -10.49 -23.86
CA SER A 259 36.41 -10.62 -25.03
C SER A 259 37.82 -10.07 -24.75
N VAL A 260 37.93 -8.92 -24.07
CA VAL A 260 39.23 -8.36 -23.64
C VAL A 260 39.93 -9.31 -22.68
N GLN A 261 39.21 -9.88 -21.71
CA GLN A 261 39.75 -10.85 -20.76
C GLN A 261 40.29 -12.09 -21.47
N TYR A 262 39.52 -12.66 -22.41
CA TYR A 262 39.95 -13.80 -23.20
C TYR A 262 41.27 -13.54 -23.95
N TRP A 263 41.36 -12.43 -24.69
CA TRP A 263 42.58 -12.10 -25.44
C TRP A 263 43.74 -11.74 -24.53
N SER A 264 43.49 -11.13 -23.37
CA SER A 264 44.53 -10.85 -22.37
C SER A 264 45.14 -12.14 -21.78
N ALA A 265 44.30 -13.13 -21.48
CA ALA A 265 44.74 -14.44 -21.03
C ALA A 265 45.55 -15.15 -22.14
N ARG A 266 45.08 -15.06 -23.39
CA ARG A 266 45.76 -15.64 -24.55
C ARG A 266 47.11 -14.98 -24.84
N LYS A 267 47.20 -13.65 -24.77
CA LYS A 267 48.46 -12.88 -24.88
C LYS A 267 49.44 -13.32 -23.81
N ARG A 268 49.00 -13.45 -22.55
CA ARG A 268 49.85 -13.90 -21.44
C ARG A 268 50.40 -15.30 -21.70
N SER A 269 49.54 -16.24 -22.11
CA SER A 269 49.93 -17.61 -22.46
C SER A 269 50.98 -17.63 -23.58
N HIS A 270 50.73 -16.96 -24.72
CA HIS A 270 51.68 -16.93 -25.82
C HIS A 270 52.97 -16.16 -25.52
N SER A 271 52.92 -15.12 -24.68
CA SER A 271 54.12 -14.42 -24.19
C SER A 271 54.99 -15.33 -23.33
N THR A 272 54.38 -16.12 -22.43
CA THR A 272 55.13 -17.12 -21.65
C THR A 272 55.74 -18.20 -22.54
N PHE A 273 54.99 -18.74 -23.49
CA PHE A 273 55.50 -19.75 -24.43
C PHE A 273 56.61 -19.19 -25.33
N LYS A 274 56.51 -17.93 -25.78
CA LYS A 274 57.58 -17.25 -26.52
C LYS A 274 58.88 -17.26 -25.73
N VAL A 275 58.86 -16.94 -24.44
CA VAL A 275 60.07 -16.96 -23.60
C VAL A 275 60.60 -18.39 -23.46
N VAL A 276 59.73 -19.37 -23.22
CA VAL A 276 60.13 -20.79 -23.13
C VAL A 276 60.80 -21.28 -24.41
N TRP A 277 60.20 -21.00 -25.58
CA TRP A 277 60.77 -21.40 -26.87
C TRP A 277 62.04 -20.63 -27.22
N PHE A 278 62.16 -19.36 -26.82
CA PHE A 278 63.42 -18.62 -26.95
C PHE A 278 64.55 -19.27 -26.15
N LEU A 279 64.29 -19.66 -24.90
CA LEU A 279 65.25 -20.40 -24.09
C LEU A 279 65.58 -21.77 -24.70
N ALA A 280 64.60 -22.45 -25.30
CA ALA A 280 64.83 -23.71 -26.03
C ALA A 280 65.72 -23.51 -27.26
N VAL A 281 65.57 -22.40 -28.01
CA VAL A 281 66.48 -22.04 -29.11
C VAL A 281 67.89 -21.83 -28.57
N LEU A 282 68.07 -21.03 -27.52
CA LEU A 282 69.39 -20.81 -26.91
C LEU A 282 70.03 -22.10 -26.40
N LEU A 283 69.24 -22.97 -25.76
CA LEU A 283 69.69 -24.27 -25.28
C LEU A 283 70.08 -25.18 -26.45
N SER A 284 69.30 -25.23 -27.52
CA SER A 284 69.63 -26.04 -28.70
C SER A 284 70.88 -25.53 -29.42
N MET A 285 71.11 -24.22 -29.48
CA MET A 285 72.37 -23.63 -29.97
C MET A 285 73.56 -24.01 -29.07
N ALA A 286 73.40 -23.94 -27.75
CA ALA A 286 74.44 -24.34 -26.80
C ALA A 286 74.76 -25.84 -26.88
N VAL A 287 73.73 -26.69 -26.96
CA VAL A 287 73.88 -28.14 -27.16
C VAL A 287 74.57 -28.42 -28.49
N MET A 288 74.22 -27.71 -29.56
CA MET A 288 74.90 -27.85 -30.85
C MET A 288 76.39 -27.53 -30.75
N PHE A 289 76.73 -26.37 -30.18
CA PHE A 289 78.12 -25.98 -30.00
C PHE A 289 78.89 -26.95 -29.10
N GLY A 290 78.29 -27.35 -27.96
CA GLY A 290 78.88 -28.31 -27.03
C GLY A 290 79.05 -29.71 -27.63
N SER A 291 78.10 -30.15 -28.46
CA SER A 291 78.17 -31.46 -29.13
C SER A 291 79.27 -31.47 -30.18
N VAL A 292 79.39 -30.42 -30.99
CA VAL A 292 80.48 -30.27 -31.96
C VAL A 292 81.84 -30.19 -31.25
N LEU A 293 81.95 -29.40 -30.18
CA LEU A 293 83.18 -29.26 -29.41
C LEU A 293 83.58 -30.59 -28.75
N SER A 294 82.64 -31.32 -28.16
CA SER A 294 82.87 -32.64 -27.56
C SER A 294 83.24 -33.68 -28.61
N TYR A 295 82.59 -33.64 -29.78
CA TYR A 295 82.89 -34.53 -30.91
C TYR A 295 84.34 -34.38 -31.37
N TYR A 296 84.81 -33.15 -31.60
CA TYR A 296 86.21 -32.91 -31.97
C TYR A 296 87.19 -33.15 -30.81
N GLY A 297 86.82 -32.79 -29.58
CA GLY A 297 87.63 -33.06 -28.38
C GLY A 297 87.86 -34.55 -28.11
N ALA A 298 86.90 -35.40 -28.48
CA ALA A 298 87.01 -36.86 -28.37
C ALA A 298 87.79 -37.50 -29.53
N GLY A 299 88.39 -36.72 -30.45
CA GLY A 299 89.12 -37.24 -31.61
C GLY A 299 88.24 -37.59 -32.81
N GLY A 300 87.05 -37.00 -32.91
CA GLY A 300 86.13 -37.16 -34.03
C GLY A 300 85.53 -38.57 -34.14
N ALA A 301 85.12 -38.96 -35.34
CA ALA A 301 84.58 -40.29 -35.62
C ALA A 301 85.57 -41.42 -35.25
N VAL A 302 86.86 -41.13 -35.34
CA VAL A 302 87.96 -42.08 -35.10
C VAL A 302 88.10 -42.38 -33.63
N GLY A 303 88.21 -41.35 -32.79
CA GLY A 303 88.30 -41.51 -31.34
C GLY A 303 87.04 -42.15 -30.75
N LEU A 304 85.85 -41.80 -31.27
CA LEU A 304 84.60 -42.45 -30.87
C LEU A 304 84.58 -43.94 -31.24
N SER A 305 85.01 -44.32 -32.44
CA SER A 305 85.08 -45.74 -32.82
C SER A 305 86.05 -46.56 -31.95
N ASN A 306 87.16 -45.96 -31.53
CA ASN A 306 88.11 -46.58 -30.60
C ASN A 306 87.51 -46.72 -29.20
N LEU A 307 86.78 -45.72 -28.70
CA LEU A 307 86.05 -45.80 -27.43
C LEU A 307 84.99 -46.92 -27.45
N PHE A 308 84.20 -47.03 -28.52
CA PHE A 308 83.22 -48.12 -28.66
C PHE A 308 83.87 -49.50 -28.80
N HIS A 309 85.05 -49.61 -29.43
CA HIS A 309 85.81 -50.85 -29.44
C HIS A 309 86.39 -51.19 -28.06
N GLN A 310 86.88 -50.20 -27.31
CA GLN A 310 87.41 -50.42 -25.96
C GLN A 310 86.32 -50.83 -24.97
N GLN A 311 85.14 -50.21 -25.03
CA GLN A 311 84.00 -50.59 -24.19
C GLN A 311 83.46 -51.98 -24.53
N ARG A 312 83.45 -52.37 -25.82
CA ARG A 312 83.04 -53.73 -26.23
C ARG A 312 84.03 -54.81 -25.79
N VAL A 313 85.32 -54.46 -25.64
CA VAL A 313 86.35 -55.35 -25.10
C VAL A 313 86.22 -55.50 -23.58
N GLU A 314 85.91 -54.43 -22.84
CA GLU A 314 85.64 -54.56 -21.39
C GLU A 314 84.39 -55.40 -21.09
N ASP A 315 83.30 -55.24 -21.85
CA ASP A 315 82.09 -56.04 -21.67
C ASP A 315 82.30 -57.54 -22.00
N SER A 316 83.21 -57.85 -22.93
CA SER A 316 83.56 -59.25 -23.26
C SER A 316 84.53 -59.87 -22.27
N VAL A 317 85.40 -59.08 -21.62
CA VAL A 317 86.26 -59.55 -20.51
C VAL A 317 85.45 -59.77 -19.22
N LEU A 318 84.40 -58.98 -18.97
CA LEU A 318 83.46 -59.20 -17.86
C LEU A 318 82.58 -60.44 -18.07
N ALA A 319 82.20 -60.77 -19.31
CA ALA A 319 81.46 -62.00 -19.63
C ALA A 319 82.30 -63.28 -19.47
N GLN A 320 83.64 -63.19 -19.48
CA GLN A 320 84.54 -64.34 -19.33
C GLN A 320 84.93 -64.61 -17.86
N LYS A 321 84.42 -63.83 -16.91
CA LYS A 321 84.70 -63.94 -15.47
C LYS A 321 83.46 -64.38 -14.68
N LEU A 322 82.84 -65.50 -15.08
CA LEU A 322 81.97 -66.27 -14.19
C LEU A 322 82.64 -67.62 -13.88
N PRO A 323 82.96 -67.93 -12.61
CA PRO A 323 83.67 -69.15 -12.25
C PRO A 323 82.79 -70.40 -12.35
N THR A 324 83.41 -71.42 -12.93
CA THR A 324 83.04 -72.83 -12.93
C THR A 324 83.13 -73.46 -11.53
N LEU A 325 82.09 -74.23 -11.16
CA LEU A 325 82.06 -75.26 -10.10
C LEU A 325 81.33 -76.46 -10.74
N SER A 326 82.02 -77.42 -11.36
CA SER A 326 82.62 -78.64 -10.78
C SER A 326 81.61 -79.71 -10.31
N SER A 327 81.37 -80.72 -11.16
CA SER A 327 81.37 -82.17 -10.85
C SER A 327 81.00 -82.97 -12.13
N ALA A 328 81.96 -83.44 -12.93
CA ALA A 328 82.54 -84.81 -12.95
C ALA A 328 81.70 -85.84 -13.77
N PRO A 329 82.26 -87.00 -14.19
CA PRO A 329 82.86 -87.20 -15.52
C PRO A 329 82.25 -88.40 -16.30
N ILE A 330 82.82 -88.73 -17.47
CA ILE A 330 82.75 -89.97 -18.30
C ILE A 330 82.58 -89.53 -19.77
N SER A 331 83.27 -90.01 -20.80
CA SER A 331 84.52 -90.73 -21.03
C SER A 331 84.64 -90.83 -22.57
N ASN A 332 85.88 -90.91 -23.07
CA ASN A 332 86.26 -91.47 -24.38
C ASN A 332 86.12 -90.56 -25.63
N ASP A 333 87.21 -89.85 -25.94
CA ASP A 333 88.08 -89.98 -27.12
C ASP A 333 87.53 -90.42 -28.50
N PRO A 334 88.22 -90.12 -29.64
CA PRO A 334 89.31 -89.15 -29.83
C PRO A 334 89.25 -88.34 -31.14
N THR A 335 90.21 -87.40 -31.25
CA THR A 335 90.90 -86.98 -32.49
C THR A 335 90.07 -86.36 -33.62
N PHE A 336 90.23 -85.04 -33.81
CA PHE A 336 90.81 -84.57 -35.07
C PHE A 336 91.62 -83.28 -34.86
N ILE A 337 92.81 -83.35 -35.42
CA ILE A 337 93.87 -82.35 -35.50
C ILE A 337 93.42 -81.22 -36.42
N SER A 338 93.56 -79.97 -36.01
CA SER A 338 94.01 -78.90 -36.92
C SER A 338 94.42 -77.65 -36.15
N SER A 339 95.72 -77.64 -35.81
CA SER A 339 96.61 -76.52 -36.09
C SER A 339 96.15 -75.71 -37.31
N ALA A 340 95.99 -74.40 -37.18
CA ALA A 340 96.54 -73.42 -38.11
C ALA A 340 95.96 -72.02 -37.86
N SER A 341 96.90 -71.09 -37.72
CA SER A 341 96.79 -69.72 -38.23
C SER A 341 95.86 -68.79 -37.48
N SER A 342 96.47 -68.10 -36.50
CA SER A 342 96.28 -66.67 -36.36
C SER A 342 96.41 -66.00 -37.73
N VAL A 343 95.29 -65.89 -38.46
CA VAL A 343 95.17 -65.04 -39.64
C VAL A 343 95.21 -63.62 -39.10
N SER A 344 96.42 -63.07 -39.00
CA SER A 344 96.64 -61.64 -38.96
C SER A 344 96.06 -61.08 -40.25
N LEU A 345 94.78 -60.67 -40.21
CA LEU A 345 94.19 -59.90 -41.28
C LEU A 345 95.13 -58.73 -41.55
N PRO A 346 95.51 -58.46 -42.82
CA PRO A 346 96.29 -57.29 -43.14
C PRO A 346 95.53 -56.10 -42.58
N THR A 347 96.18 -55.38 -41.68
CA THR A 347 95.73 -54.06 -41.26
C THR A 347 95.79 -53.21 -42.52
N ILE A 348 94.68 -53.21 -43.27
CA ILE A 348 94.48 -52.32 -44.41
C ILE A 348 94.68 -50.95 -43.81
N LYS A 349 95.81 -50.32 -44.15
CA LYS A 349 96.06 -48.91 -43.85
C LYS A 349 94.91 -48.15 -44.53
N ARG A 350 93.81 -47.95 -43.80
CA ARG A 350 92.72 -47.07 -44.23
C ARG A 350 93.41 -45.76 -44.54
N SER A 351 93.36 -45.31 -45.79
CA SER A 351 94.06 -44.10 -46.17
C SER A 351 93.55 -42.98 -45.26
N GLU A 352 94.45 -42.13 -44.76
CA GLU A 352 94.10 -41.03 -43.85
C GLU A 352 92.95 -40.17 -44.41
N LEU A 353 92.81 -40.14 -45.73
CA LEU A 353 91.71 -39.53 -46.47
C LEU A 353 90.35 -40.16 -46.16
N THR A 354 90.23 -41.50 -46.13
CA THR A 354 88.95 -42.16 -45.78
C THR A 354 88.51 -41.85 -44.35
N LEU A 355 89.47 -41.69 -43.45
CA LEU A 355 89.25 -41.35 -42.05
C LEU A 355 88.78 -39.89 -41.90
N ALA A 356 89.46 -38.96 -42.57
CA ALA A 356 89.08 -37.54 -42.60
C ALA A 356 87.71 -37.33 -43.24
N VAL A 357 87.39 -38.08 -44.30
CA VAL A 357 86.06 -38.03 -44.95
C VAL A 357 84.96 -38.56 -44.03
N ALA A 358 85.21 -39.65 -43.30
CA ALA A 358 84.24 -40.18 -42.34
C ALA A 358 84.00 -39.20 -41.17
N ASP A 359 85.05 -38.54 -40.69
CA ASP A 359 84.95 -37.54 -39.62
C ASP A 359 84.18 -36.29 -40.06
N LEU A 360 84.47 -35.79 -41.26
CA LEU A 360 83.74 -34.67 -41.87
C LEU A 360 82.26 -35.01 -42.09
N ALA A 361 81.96 -36.22 -42.57
CA ALA A 361 80.60 -36.68 -42.80
C ALA A 361 79.81 -36.84 -41.49
N GLY A 362 80.44 -37.38 -40.44
CA GLY A 362 79.86 -37.50 -39.11
C GLY A 362 79.52 -36.14 -38.49
N ALA A 363 80.46 -35.19 -38.55
CA ALA A 363 80.23 -33.82 -38.10
C ALA A 363 79.12 -33.12 -38.91
N ALA A 364 79.10 -33.30 -40.23
CA ALA A 364 78.07 -32.73 -41.10
C ALA A 364 76.68 -33.28 -40.75
N LEU A 365 76.53 -34.59 -40.54
CA LEU A 365 75.25 -35.19 -40.14
C LEU A 365 74.79 -34.68 -38.77
N LEU A 366 75.70 -34.61 -37.78
CA LEU A 366 75.39 -34.09 -36.45
C LEU A 366 74.92 -32.62 -36.51
N ILE A 367 75.61 -31.78 -37.28
CA ILE A 367 75.24 -30.38 -37.50
C ILE A 367 73.87 -30.28 -38.18
N THR A 368 73.58 -31.12 -39.19
CA THR A 368 72.28 -31.09 -39.86
C THR A 368 71.12 -31.47 -38.95
N LEU A 369 71.28 -32.53 -38.15
CA LEU A 369 70.26 -32.98 -37.21
C LEU A 369 69.95 -31.89 -36.17
N LEU A 370 70.98 -31.31 -35.56
CA LEU A 370 70.83 -30.24 -34.58
C LEU A 370 70.31 -28.95 -35.21
N GLY A 371 70.69 -28.66 -36.45
CA GLY A 371 70.14 -27.56 -37.24
C GLY A 371 68.63 -27.68 -37.48
N ILE A 372 68.12 -28.90 -37.71
CA ILE A 372 66.68 -29.15 -37.82
C ILE A 372 65.97 -28.84 -36.49
N ILE A 373 66.55 -29.24 -35.36
CA ILE A 373 65.97 -28.95 -34.03
C ILE A 373 65.93 -27.44 -33.76
N ILE A 374 67.00 -26.72 -34.09
CA ILE A 374 67.05 -25.25 -34.00
C ILE A 374 65.96 -24.64 -34.91
N LYS A 375 65.79 -25.14 -36.14
CA LYS A 375 64.74 -24.67 -37.05
C LYS A 375 63.32 -24.87 -36.49
N ILE A 376 63.04 -26.04 -35.92
CA ILE A 376 61.73 -26.36 -35.31
C ILE A 376 61.47 -25.43 -34.12
N THR A 377 62.44 -25.28 -33.22
CA THR A 377 62.30 -24.42 -32.03
C THR A 377 62.17 -22.94 -32.41
N LEU A 378 62.92 -22.47 -33.40
CA LEU A 378 62.83 -21.12 -33.94
C LEU A 378 61.47 -20.86 -34.59
N ARG A 379 60.93 -21.84 -35.33
CA ARG A 379 59.58 -21.77 -35.88
C ARG A 379 58.54 -21.63 -34.78
N GLN A 380 58.63 -22.44 -33.72
CA GLN A 380 57.71 -22.35 -32.58
C GLN A 380 57.81 -21.00 -31.85
N PHE A 381 59.03 -20.49 -31.65
CA PHE A 381 59.27 -19.15 -31.10
C PHE A 381 58.58 -18.07 -31.96
N ASN A 382 58.80 -18.08 -33.27
CA ASN A 382 58.21 -17.12 -34.19
C ASN A 382 56.68 -17.19 -34.20
N THR A 383 56.10 -18.41 -34.21
CA THR A 383 54.65 -18.61 -34.12
C THR A 383 54.08 -18.01 -32.84
N HIS A 384 54.68 -18.31 -31.68
CA HIS A 384 54.19 -17.76 -30.41
C HIS A 384 54.41 -16.24 -30.29
N SER A 385 55.47 -15.70 -30.90
CA SER A 385 55.69 -14.25 -30.95
C SER A 385 54.63 -13.54 -31.81
N TYR A 386 54.30 -14.11 -32.97
CA TYR A 386 53.23 -13.59 -33.83
C TYR A 386 51.87 -13.64 -33.13
N LEU A 387 51.51 -14.80 -32.54
CA LEU A 387 50.25 -14.96 -31.82
C LEU A 387 50.12 -14.04 -30.59
N ALA A 388 51.23 -13.75 -29.91
CA ALA A 388 51.24 -12.79 -28.80
C ALA A 388 50.98 -11.35 -29.29
N LEU A 389 51.58 -10.96 -30.42
CA LEU A 389 51.38 -9.65 -31.05
C LEU A 389 49.95 -9.51 -31.58
N GLU A 390 49.43 -10.53 -32.25
CA GLU A 390 48.05 -10.55 -32.73
C GLU A 390 47.04 -10.42 -31.57
N ALA A 391 47.26 -11.12 -30.46
CA ALA A 391 46.43 -10.98 -29.26
C ALA A 391 46.50 -9.56 -28.67
N GLU A 392 47.65 -8.90 -28.73
CA GLU A 392 47.83 -7.51 -28.31
C GLU A 392 47.10 -6.51 -29.21
N GLU A 393 47.17 -6.70 -30.53
CA GLU A 393 46.40 -5.90 -31.49
C GLU A 393 44.90 -6.05 -31.24
N ARG A 394 44.42 -7.29 -31.05
CA ARG A 394 42.99 -7.56 -30.76
C ARG A 394 42.54 -6.91 -29.45
N ILE A 395 43.34 -6.98 -28.37
CA ILE A 395 43.04 -6.26 -27.12
C ILE A 395 42.93 -4.76 -27.37
N THR A 396 43.87 -4.20 -28.12
CA THR A 396 43.89 -2.76 -28.40
C THR A 396 42.67 -2.35 -29.22
N PHE A 397 42.32 -3.10 -30.27
CA PHE A 397 41.13 -2.84 -31.06
C PHE A 397 39.83 -2.99 -30.27
N THR A 398 39.70 -4.02 -29.43
CA THR A 398 38.50 -4.19 -28.59
C THR A 398 38.39 -3.06 -27.56
N LYS A 399 39.50 -2.61 -26.96
CA LYS A 399 39.50 -1.46 -26.05
C LYS A 399 39.17 -0.15 -26.75
N THR A 400 39.72 0.08 -27.94
CA THR A 400 39.39 1.25 -28.75
C THR A 400 37.91 1.23 -29.17
N TYR A 401 37.38 0.06 -29.54
CA TYR A 401 35.96 -0.12 -29.82
C TYR A 401 35.10 0.20 -28.59
N LEU A 402 35.46 -0.31 -27.41
CA LEU A 402 34.80 0.01 -26.13
C LEU A 402 34.84 1.51 -25.83
N ALA A 403 35.97 2.17 -26.05
CA ALA A 403 36.09 3.61 -25.85
C ALA A 403 35.18 4.40 -26.81
N LEU A 404 35.14 4.04 -28.10
CA LEU A 404 34.27 4.66 -29.09
C LEU A 404 32.78 4.39 -28.85
N LEU A 405 32.44 3.21 -28.32
CA LEU A 405 31.08 2.84 -27.91
C LEU A 405 30.63 3.67 -26.70
N ASN A 406 31.47 3.78 -25.67
CA ASN A 406 31.20 4.56 -24.47
C ASN A 406 31.09 6.07 -24.74
N GLU A 407 31.87 6.60 -25.70
CA GLU A 407 31.77 8.00 -26.14
C GLU A 407 30.56 8.26 -27.06
N GLY A 408 29.76 7.24 -27.38
CA GLY A 408 28.57 7.37 -28.24
C GLY A 408 28.90 7.77 -29.68
N LYS A 409 30.13 7.52 -30.15
CA LYS A 409 30.59 7.83 -31.51
C LYS A 409 30.15 6.79 -32.54
N LEU A 410 29.79 5.59 -32.10
CA LEU A 410 29.29 4.48 -32.95
C LEU A 410 27.75 4.39 -32.87
N LYS A 411 27.08 5.37 -33.48
CA LYS A 411 25.60 5.50 -33.44
C LYS A 411 24.90 4.58 -34.44
N SER A 412 25.50 4.31 -35.60
CA SER A 412 24.91 3.45 -36.63
C SER A 412 25.35 1.99 -36.45
N GLU A 413 24.47 1.05 -36.81
CA GLU A 413 24.81 -0.38 -36.86
C GLU A 413 25.86 -0.68 -37.94
N GLU A 414 25.90 0.14 -39.00
CA GLU A 414 26.87 0.04 -40.10
C GLU A 414 28.30 0.31 -39.61
N ASP A 415 28.50 1.37 -38.81
CA ASP A 415 29.80 1.68 -38.21
C ASP A 415 30.25 0.56 -37.27
N ARG A 416 29.31 0.01 -36.47
CA ARG A 416 29.60 -1.12 -35.58
C ARG A 416 30.00 -2.36 -36.38
N LYS A 417 29.30 -2.67 -37.46
CA LYS A 417 29.60 -3.81 -38.33
C LYS A 417 31.00 -3.68 -38.95
N LEU A 418 31.37 -2.50 -39.43
CA LEU A 418 32.67 -2.25 -40.04
C LEU A 418 33.82 -2.45 -39.03
N VAL A 419 33.65 -1.98 -37.79
CA VAL A 419 34.66 -2.19 -36.74
C VAL A 419 34.73 -3.66 -36.31
N LEU A 420 33.59 -4.35 -36.17
CA LEU A 420 33.56 -5.79 -35.83
C LEU A 420 34.19 -6.64 -36.95
N GLU A 421 33.97 -6.31 -38.22
CA GLU A 421 34.60 -7.00 -39.34
C GLU A 421 36.13 -6.84 -39.31
N SER A 422 36.62 -5.64 -38.96
CA SER A 422 38.05 -5.41 -38.72
C SER A 422 38.59 -6.20 -37.52
N LEU A 423 37.81 -6.31 -36.44
CA LEU A 423 38.19 -7.03 -35.20
C LEU A 423 38.28 -8.55 -35.40
N PHE A 424 37.35 -9.11 -36.18
CA PHE A 424 37.22 -10.55 -36.40
C PHE A 424 37.81 -11.04 -37.72
N ARG A 425 38.50 -10.17 -38.47
CA ARG A 425 39.21 -10.60 -39.67
C ARG A 425 40.19 -11.72 -39.31
N SER A 426 40.16 -12.80 -40.10
CA SER A 426 41.17 -13.84 -39.99
C SER A 426 42.52 -13.20 -40.34
N THR A 427 43.40 -13.15 -39.36
CA THR A 427 44.77 -12.71 -39.57
C THR A 427 45.36 -13.74 -40.52
N LYS A 428 45.66 -13.33 -41.76
CA LYS A 428 46.33 -14.21 -42.72
C LYS A 428 47.60 -14.65 -42.03
N SER A 429 47.64 -15.92 -41.63
CA SER A 429 48.81 -16.56 -41.06
C SER A 429 49.89 -16.44 -42.12
N GLY A 430 50.70 -15.39 -42.02
CA GLY A 430 51.95 -15.31 -42.74
C GLY A 430 52.75 -16.46 -42.19
N ALA A 431 52.73 -17.60 -42.89
CA ALA A 431 53.75 -18.59 -42.73
C ALA A 431 55.06 -17.82 -42.87
N VAL A 432 55.72 -17.58 -41.74
CA VAL A 432 57.01 -16.88 -41.68
C VAL A 432 57.87 -17.56 -42.74
N GLU A 433 58.25 -16.83 -43.79
CA GLU A 433 59.03 -17.38 -44.89
C GLU A 433 60.22 -18.11 -44.28
N GLU A 434 60.21 -19.45 -44.40
CA GLU A 434 61.26 -20.26 -43.82
C GLU A 434 62.53 -19.94 -44.60
N ILE A 435 63.51 -19.30 -43.93
CA ILE A 435 64.84 -19.13 -44.52
C ILE A 435 65.35 -20.53 -44.87
N PRO A 436 65.64 -20.82 -46.15
CA PRO A 436 66.09 -22.14 -46.55
C PRO A 436 67.44 -22.42 -45.86
N PHE A 437 67.47 -23.39 -44.97
CA PHE A 437 68.70 -23.87 -44.37
C PHE A 437 69.38 -24.78 -45.40
N SER A 438 70.39 -24.25 -46.08
CA SER A 438 71.27 -25.07 -46.93
C SER A 438 72.09 -25.97 -46.03
N SER A 439 71.88 -27.28 -46.15
CA SER A 439 72.61 -28.27 -45.36
C SER A 439 74.11 -28.20 -45.69
N PRO A 440 75.02 -28.33 -44.71
CA PRO A 440 76.46 -28.48 -45.00
C PRO A 440 76.75 -29.60 -46.00
N LEU A 441 75.94 -30.66 -46.01
CA LEU A 441 76.01 -31.73 -47.01
C LEU A 441 75.65 -31.25 -48.42
N GLU A 442 74.64 -30.39 -48.57
CA GLU A 442 74.30 -29.76 -49.84
C GLU A 442 75.39 -28.79 -50.31
N LEU A 443 75.97 -28.01 -49.38
CA LEU A 443 77.11 -27.15 -49.68
C LEU A 443 78.32 -27.95 -50.14
N ILE A 444 78.64 -29.06 -49.44
CA ILE A 444 79.73 -29.97 -49.81
C ILE A 444 79.46 -30.61 -51.18
N LEU A 445 78.26 -31.18 -51.40
CA LEU A 445 77.85 -31.77 -52.68
C LEU A 445 77.88 -30.75 -53.82
N LYS A 446 77.47 -29.51 -53.58
CA LYS A 446 77.54 -28.41 -54.54
C LYS A 446 78.98 -28.06 -54.88
N THR A 447 79.86 -27.89 -53.89
CA THR A 447 81.29 -27.64 -54.14
C THR A 447 82.01 -28.80 -54.83
N ILE A 448 81.58 -30.06 -54.60
CA ILE A 448 82.13 -31.23 -55.30
C ILE A 448 81.58 -31.32 -56.74
N GLY A 449 80.32 -30.97 -56.95
CA GLY A 449 79.67 -30.92 -58.27
C GLY A 449 80.22 -29.82 -59.17
N ASP A 450 80.45 -28.62 -58.64
CA ASP A 450 80.98 -27.48 -59.40
C ASP A 450 82.43 -27.68 -59.87
N LYS A 451 83.21 -28.52 -59.16
CA LYS A 451 84.61 -28.83 -59.52
C LYS A 451 84.75 -29.78 -60.72
N LYS A 452 83.66 -30.41 -61.18
CA LYS A 452 83.66 -31.34 -62.33
C LYS A 452 83.33 -30.66 -63.66
N SER A 453 83.13 -29.34 -63.67
CA SER A 453 82.69 -28.54 -64.81
C SER A 453 83.79 -27.60 -65.37
N GLY A 454 85.05 -27.80 -64.98
CA GLY A 454 86.20 -27.02 -65.45
C GLY A 454 87.12 -27.83 -66.35
#